data_AF-B9GBC5-F1
#
_entry.id   AF-B9GBC5-F1
#
_cell.length_a   1.000
_cell.length_b   1.000
_cell.length_c   1.000
_cell.angle_alpha   90.00
_cell.angle_beta   90.00
_cell.angle_gamma   90.00
#
_symmetry.space_group_name_H-M   'P 1'
#
loop_
_entity.id
_entity.type
_entity.pdbx_description
1 polymer ?
#
loop_
_entity_poly.entity_id
_entity_poly.type
_entity_poly.pdbx_seq_one_letter_code
_entity_poly.pdbx_strand_id
1 'polypeptide(L)' 'MFSSLWVTVLKNEEGRNSVAIAVLRGSTDSILDDLGRAVDDGVNTYKSMCRDSRIIPGAAATEIELAKRLKEFSLKETG' A
#
# COMPACT_ATOMS: atom_id res chain seq x y z
N MET A 1 -24.35 -5.28 -19.93
CA MET A 1 -24.51 -3.91 -20.44
C MET A 1 -23.19 -3.19 -20.21
N PHE A 2 -22.26 -3.23 -21.17
CA PHE A 2 -21.00 -2.50 -21.05
C PHE A 2 -21.29 -1.01 -21.24
N SER A 3 -21.47 -0.31 -20.12
CA SER A 3 -21.64 1.14 -20.12
C SER A 3 -20.27 1.77 -20.35
N SER A 4 -20.06 2.36 -21.52
CA SER A 4 -18.87 3.17 -21.78
C SER A 4 -18.97 4.45 -20.94
N LEU A 5 -18.11 4.57 -19.93
CA LEU A 5 -17.99 5.79 -19.12
C LEU A 5 -17.05 6.77 -19.83
N TRP A 6 -17.57 7.94 -20.18
CA TRP A 6 -16.77 9.04 -20.70
C TRP A 6 -16.05 9.74 -19.55
N VAL A 7 -14.75 10.00 -19.72
CA VAL A 7 -13.92 10.66 -18.72
C VAL A 7 -13.22 11.86 -19.38
N THR A 8 -13.39 13.05 -18.82
CA THR A 8 -12.69 14.25 -19.26
C THR A 8 -11.34 14.35 -18.55
N VAL A 9 -10.25 14.39 -19.30
CA VAL A 9 -8.89 14.52 -18.75
C VAL A 9 -8.42 15.96 -18.91
N LEU A 10 -8.11 16.61 -17.79
CA LEU A 10 -7.47 17.92 -17.76
C LEU A 10 -5.99 17.76 -17.46
N LYS A 11 -5.14 18.39 -18.27
CA LYS A 11 -3.68 18.36 -18.10
C LYS A 11 -3.21 19.70 -17.56
N ASN A 12 -2.40 19.67 -16.51
CA ASN A 12 -1.74 20.86 -15.98
C ASN A 12 -0.36 21.03 -16.63
N GLU A 13 -0.20 22.03 -17.48
CA GLU A 13 1.06 22.26 -18.22
C GLU A 13 2.08 23.12 -17.46
N GLU A 14 1.63 24.01 -16.58
CA GLU A 14 2.50 24.96 -15.88
C GLU A 14 3.06 24.42 -14.55
N GLY A 15 2.68 23.21 -14.13
CA GLY A 15 3.29 22.50 -13.00
C GLY A 15 3.15 23.16 -11.62
N ARG A 16 2.34 24.22 -11.49
CA ARG A 16 2.17 24.98 -10.23
C ARG A 16 1.51 24.19 -9.10
N ASN A 17 0.94 23.02 -9.40
CA ASN A 17 0.20 22.19 -8.46
C ASN A 17 0.56 20.72 -8.70
N SER A 18 1.09 20.07 -7.65
CA SER A 18 1.56 18.69 -7.66
C SER A 18 0.40 17.71 -7.48
N VAL A 19 -0.50 17.64 -8.46
CA VAL A 19 -1.62 16.70 -8.49
C VAL A 19 -1.40 15.70 -9.62
N ALA A 20 -1.48 14.41 -9.29
CA ALA A 20 -1.44 13.32 -10.26
C ALA A 20 -2.76 12.54 -10.19
N ILE A 21 -3.30 12.14 -11.35
CA ILE A 21 -4.52 11.35 -11.47
C ILE A 21 -4.16 10.07 -12.22
N ALA A 22 -4.42 8.92 -11.61
CA ALA A 22 -4.30 7.62 -12.26
C ALA A 22 -5.69 7.11 -12.67
N VAL A 23 -5.87 6.76 -13.95
CA VAL A 23 -7.13 6.20 -14.46
C VAL A 23 -7.00 4.68 -14.51
N LEU A 24 -7.85 4.00 -13.76
CA LEU A 24 -7.91 2.54 -13.69
C LEU A 24 -8.97 1.99 -14.65
N ARG A 25 -8.65 0.92 -15.37
CA ARG A 25 -9.57 0.24 -16.31
C ARG A 25 -9.49 -1.27 -16.09
N GLY A 26 -10.62 -1.89 -15.79
CA GLY A 26 -10.75 -3.34 -15.56
C GLY A 26 -11.89 -3.92 -16.40
N SER A 27 -11.88 -5.25 -16.56
CA SER A 27 -12.90 -5.98 -17.33
C SER A 27 -14.18 -6.26 -16.53
N THR A 28 -14.09 -6.22 -15.19
CA THR A 28 -15.21 -6.35 -14.26
C THR A 28 -15.04 -5.37 -13.11
N ASP A 29 -16.15 -5.04 -12.43
CA ASP A 29 -16.12 -4.16 -11.26
C ASP A 29 -15.27 -4.74 -10.12
N SER A 30 -15.29 -6.07 -9.94
CA SER A 30 -14.44 -6.75 -8.95
C SER A 30 -12.95 -6.53 -9.18
N ILE A 31 -12.50 -6.56 -10.45
CA ILE A 31 -11.10 -6.29 -10.81
C ILE A 31 -10.76 -4.82 -10.58
N LEU A 32 -11.69 -3.91 -10.88
CA LEU A 32 -11.51 -2.48 -10.61
C LEU A 32 -11.39 -2.20 -9.11
N ASP A 33 -12.20 -2.85 -8.28
CA ASP A 33 -12.14 -2.72 -6.82
C ASP A 33 -10.80 -3.22 -6.27
N ASP A 34 -10.34 -4.39 -6.71
CA ASP A 34 -9.05 -4.95 -6.29
C ASP A 34 -7.88 -4.07 -6.75
N LEU A 35 -7.93 -3.54 -7.98
CA LEU A 35 -6.92 -2.63 -8.51
C LEU A 35 -6.90 -1.29 -7.74
N GLY A 36 -8.08 -0.77 -7.39
CA GLY A 36 -8.22 0.43 -6.57
C GLY A 36 -7.59 0.25 -5.20
N ARG A 37 -7.83 -0.89 -4.54
CA ARG A 37 -7.22 -1.24 -3.25
C ARG A 37 -5.69 -1.36 -3.35
N ALA A 38 -5.18 -2.03 -4.39
CA ALA A 38 -3.75 -2.18 -4.59
C ALA A 38 -3.03 -0.82 -4.76
N VAL A 39 -3.66 0.13 -5.46
CA VAL A 39 -3.12 1.49 -5.60
C VAL A 39 -3.16 2.24 -4.27
N ASP A 40 -4.26 2.16 -3.52
CA ASP A 40 -4.38 2.81 -2.20
C ASP A 40 -3.32 2.27 -1.21
N ASP A 41 -3.16 0.94 -1.13
CA ASP A 41 -2.14 0.29 -0.30
C ASP A 41 -0.73 0.70 -0.71
N GLY A 42 -0.44 0.75 -2.01
CA GLY A 42 0.87 1.15 -2.53
C GLY A 42 1.22 2.61 -2.20
N VAL A 43 0.29 3.53 -2.43
CA VAL A 43 0.48 4.95 -2.12
C VAL A 43 0.61 5.17 -0.62
N ASN A 44 -0.21 4.50 0.19
CA ASN A 44 -0.15 4.61 1.64
C ASN A 44 1.15 4.02 2.22
N THR A 45 1.65 2.92 1.63
CA THR A 45 2.96 2.35 1.98
C THR A 45 4.08 3.35 1.69
N TYR A 46 4.12 3.93 0.48
CA TYR A 46 5.12 4.93 0.12
C TYR A 46 5.03 6.18 1.01
N LYS A 47 3.82 6.67 1.28
CA LYS A 47 3.58 7.79 2.20
C LYS A 47 4.15 7.50 3.60
N SER A 48 4.03 6.27 4.08
CA SER A 48 4.60 5.86 5.36
C SER A 48 6.13 5.83 5.30
N MET A 49 6.71 5.33 4.20
CA MET A 49 8.15 5.34 3.96
C MET A 49 8.75 6.75 3.90
N CYS A 50 7.99 7.74 3.41
CA CYS A 50 8.42 9.15 3.43
C CYS A 50 8.53 9.72 4.85
N ARG A 51 7.83 9.14 5.83
CA ARG A 51 7.88 9.56 7.25
C ARG A 51 8.94 8.80 8.03
N ASP A 52 9.06 7.49 7.81
CA ASP A 52 10.07 6.62 8.40
C ASP A 52 10.57 5.64 7.33
N SER A 53 11.85 5.75 7.00
CA SER A 53 12.48 4.97 5.92
C SER A 53 13.06 3.63 6.38
N ARG A 54 12.88 3.25 7.65
CA ARG A 54 13.33 1.94 8.15
C ARG A 54 12.44 0.83 7.59
N ILE A 55 13.07 -0.24 7.09
CA ILE A 55 12.39 -1.42 6.54
C ILE A 55 12.76 -2.64 7.38
N ILE A 56 11.81 -3.56 7.52
CA ILE A 56 11.97 -4.85 8.20
C ILE A 56 11.90 -6.02 7.21
N PRO A 57 12.56 -7.15 7.50
CA PRO A 57 12.41 -8.37 6.70
C PRO A 57 10.95 -8.84 6.66
N GLY A 58 10.42 -9.06 5.46
CA GLY A 58 9.05 -9.55 5.23
C GLY A 58 8.93 -11.08 5.33
N ALA A 59 7.91 -11.64 4.67
CA ALA A 59 7.64 -13.09 4.64
C ALA A 59 7.56 -13.74 6.03
N ALA A 60 6.90 -13.04 6.98
CA ALA A 60 6.77 -13.43 8.38
C ALA A 60 8.09 -13.52 9.18
N ALA A 61 9.23 -13.10 8.61
CA ALA A 61 10.54 -13.24 9.26
C ALA A 61 10.65 -12.40 10.53
N THR A 62 10.07 -11.20 10.53
CA THR A 62 10.05 -10.31 11.69
C THR A 62 9.21 -10.91 12.83
N GLU A 63 8.07 -11.50 12.49
CA GLU A 63 7.16 -12.15 13.44
C GLU A 63 7.80 -13.39 14.08
N ILE A 64 8.51 -14.21 13.29
CA ILE A 64 9.24 -15.38 13.80
C ILE A 64 10.34 -14.96 14.79
N GLU A 65 11.13 -13.94 14.44
CA GLU A 65 12.18 -13.43 15.31
C GLU A 65 11.62 -12.83 16.60
N LEU A 66 10.54 -12.08 16.53
CA LEU A 66 9.87 -11.52 17.70
C LEU A 66 9.33 -12.62 18.62
N ALA A 67 8.73 -13.68 18.05
CA ALA A 67 8.23 -14.81 18.82
C ALA A 67 9.34 -15.55 19.59
N LYS A 68 10.53 -15.72 18.98
CA LYS A 68 11.71 -16.30 19.66
C LYS A 68 12.15 -15.46 20.84
N ARG A 69 12.32 -14.15 20.63
CA ARG A 69 12.74 -13.22 21.69
C ARG A 69 11.76 -13.15 22.85
N LEU A 70 10.45 -13.13 22.55
CA LEU A 70 9.40 -13.16 23.59
C LEU A 70 9.44 -14.44 24.41
N LYS A 71 9.71 -15.60 23.77
CA LYS A 71 9.86 -16.88 24.48
C LYS A 71 11.07 -16.87 25.41
N GLU A 72 12.21 -16.38 24.96
CA GLU A 72 13.43 -16.24 25.78
C GLU A 72 13.22 -15.28 26.95
N PHE A 73 12.55 -14.16 26.72
CA PHE A 73 12.21 -13.19 27.77
C PHE A 73 11.29 -13.81 28.82
N SER A 74 10.25 -14.55 28.40
CA SER A 74 9.34 -15.24 29.33
C SER A 74 10.06 -16.22 30.24
N LEU A 75 11.01 -16.99 29.71
CA LEU A 75 11.79 -17.95 30.48
C LEU A 75 12.73 -17.28 31.49
N LYS A 76 13.16 -16.05 31.20
CA LYS A 76 14.02 -15.26 32.10
C LYS A 76 13.27 -14.68 33.28
N GLU A 77 11.99 -14.32 33.12
CA GLU A 77 11.16 -13.73 34.18
C GLU A 77 10.43 -14.76 35.06
N THR A 78 10.40 -16.03 34.65
CA THR A 78 9.77 -17.13 35.44
C THR A 78 10.77 -18.01 36.19
N GLY A 79 12.05 -17.62 36.24
CA GLY A 79 13.08 -18.19 37.13
C GLY A 79 13.56 -17.15 38.14
#